data_AF-A0A917NX48-F1
#
_entry.id   AF-A0A917NX48-F1
#
_cell.length_a   1.000
_cell.length_b   1.000
_cell.length_c   1.000
_cell.angle_alpha   90.00
_cell.angle_beta   90.00
_cell.angle_gamma   90.00
#
_symmetry.space_group_name_H-M   'P 1'
#
loop_
_entity.id
_entity.type
_entity.pdbx_description
1 polymer ?
#
loop_
_entity_poly.entity_id
_entity_poly.type
_entity_poly.pdbx_seq_one_letter_code
_entity_poly.pdbx_strand_id
1 'polypeptide(L)'
;MTNRHIAWPLLGLLALATTGCGGGVWANVPQDPGPAAAACRREAANSPEYRRLGQEAGGNAANDEEQRQRLLVLLPQLYEQCMIRSGARPPGSVAPPDRVTF
;
A
#
# COMPACT_ATOMS: atom_id res chain seq x y z
N MET A 1 51.09 3.44 5.17
CA MET A 1 50.83 2.16 5.88
C MET A 1 49.67 2.43 6.84
N THR A 2 48.48 1.81 6.84
CA THR A 2 47.81 0.77 6.05
C THR A 2 46.31 0.87 6.41
N ASN A 3 45.42 0.65 5.43
CA ASN A 3 43.96 0.49 5.55
C ASN A 3 43.48 -0.29 6.78
N ARG A 4 42.28 0.04 7.30
CA ARG A 4 41.17 -0.92 7.42
C ARG A 4 39.82 -0.34 7.89
N HIS A 5 38.82 -0.68 7.08
CA HIS A 5 37.38 -0.46 7.15
C HIS A 5 36.70 -0.99 8.42
N ILE A 6 35.73 -0.25 8.95
CA ILE A 6 34.56 -0.78 9.67
C ILE A 6 33.38 0.13 9.29
N ALA A 7 32.77 -0.11 8.12
CA ALA A 7 31.57 -0.92 7.95
C ALA A 7 30.35 -0.31 8.65
N TRP A 8 29.59 0.47 7.87
CA TRP A 8 28.26 0.98 8.18
C TRP A 8 27.30 -0.13 8.66
N PRO A 9 26.69 -0.04 9.85
CA PRO A 9 25.55 -0.86 10.18
C PRO A 9 24.26 -0.14 9.71
N LEU A 10 24.15 0.15 8.41
CA LEU A 10 22.93 0.72 7.82
C LEU A 10 22.09 -0.31 7.03
N LEU A 11 22.38 -1.61 7.21
CA LEU A 11 21.76 -2.70 6.45
C LEU A 11 20.80 -3.59 7.27
N GLY A 12 20.42 -3.18 8.48
CA GLY A 12 19.59 -4.00 9.38
C GLY A 12 18.07 -3.80 9.30
N LEU A 13 17.57 -2.77 8.61
CA LEU A 13 16.15 -2.39 8.66
C LEU A 13 15.31 -2.82 7.43
N LEU A 14 15.89 -3.59 6.51
CA LEU A 14 15.20 -4.07 5.29
C LEU A 14 14.53 -5.44 5.42
N ALA A 15 14.64 -6.10 6.59
CA ALA A 15 14.20 -7.50 6.76
C ALA A 15 12.76 -7.69 7.26
N LEU A 16 11.92 -6.66 7.30
CA LEU A 16 10.52 -6.76 7.74
C LEU A 16 9.48 -6.52 6.63
N ALA A 17 9.92 -6.37 5.37
CA ALA A 17 9.01 -6.10 4.25
C ALA A 17 8.52 -7.36 3.51
N THR A 18 8.92 -8.57 3.91
CA THR A 18 8.67 -9.80 3.14
C THR A 18 7.75 -10.82 3.82
N THR A 19 7.00 -10.46 4.87
CA THR A 19 5.84 -11.27 5.26
C THR A 19 4.75 -11.10 4.21
N GLY A 20 4.84 -11.92 3.17
CA GLY A 20 3.82 -12.12 2.16
C GLY A 20 2.52 -12.60 2.80
N CYS A 21 1.65 -11.65 3.15
CA CYS A 21 0.21 -11.87 3.23
C CYS A 21 -0.42 -11.31 1.96
N GLY A 22 -0.10 -11.91 0.82
CA GLY A 22 -0.68 -11.59 -0.49
C GLY A 22 -2.05 -12.23 -0.72
N GLY A 23 -2.83 -12.45 0.34
CA GLY A 23 -4.16 -13.09 0.28
C GLY A 23 -5.00 -12.63 1.47
N GLY A 24 -5.85 -11.63 1.23
CA GLY A 24 -6.66 -10.95 2.24
C GLY A 24 -7.33 -9.72 1.62
N VAL A 25 -7.74 -8.73 2.42
CA VAL A 25 -8.37 -7.48 1.95
C VAL A 25 -7.53 -6.66 0.94
N TRP A 26 -6.26 -7.03 0.75
CA TRP A 26 -5.35 -6.48 -0.25
C TRP A 26 -5.44 -7.13 -1.64
N ALA A 27 -6.35 -8.10 -1.85
CA ALA A 27 -6.44 -8.85 -3.10
C ALA A 27 -6.66 -7.98 -4.35
N ASN A 28 -7.31 -6.82 -4.19
CA ASN A 28 -7.61 -5.90 -5.27
C ASN A 28 -6.58 -4.77 -5.42
N VAL A 29 -5.53 -4.73 -4.60
CA VAL A 29 -4.49 -3.70 -4.66
C VAL A 29 -3.34 -4.20 -5.53
N PRO A 30 -2.90 -3.44 -6.55
CA PRO A 30 -1.80 -3.86 -7.40
C PRO A 30 -0.50 -4.16 -6.63
N GLN A 31 0.12 -5.30 -6.94
CA GLN A 31 1.44 -5.65 -6.43
C GLN A 31 2.54 -5.00 -7.29
N ASP A 32 2.64 -3.68 -7.18
CA ASP A 32 3.71 -2.92 -7.81
C ASP A 32 4.95 -2.88 -6.87
N PRO A 33 6.18 -3.21 -7.36
CA PRO A 33 7.41 -3.18 -6.56
C PRO A 33 8.01 -1.78 -6.38
N GLY A 34 7.44 -0.74 -6.99
CA GLY A 34 7.96 0.62 -6.94
C GLY A 34 7.95 1.25 -5.53
N PRO A 35 8.88 2.18 -5.23
CA PRO A 35 8.95 2.84 -3.92
C PRO A 35 7.69 3.65 -3.60
N ALA A 36 7.08 4.28 -4.61
CA ALA A 36 5.80 4.98 -4.47
C ALA A 36 4.66 4.02 -4.11
N ALA A 37 4.59 2.86 -4.77
CA ALA A 37 3.60 1.83 -4.45
C ALA A 37 3.76 1.31 -3.01
N ALA A 38 5.00 1.09 -2.56
CA ALA A 38 5.27 0.69 -1.18
C ALA A 38 4.92 1.78 -0.14
N ALA A 39 5.10 3.06 -0.48
CA ALA A 39 4.65 4.17 0.36
C ALA A 39 3.11 4.23 0.42
N CYS A 40 2.43 4.15 -0.72
CA CYS A 40 0.98 4.24 -0.80
C CYS A 40 0.25 3.06 -0.15
N ARG A 41 0.81 1.84 -0.23
CA ARG A 41 0.28 0.71 0.56
C ARG A 41 0.37 0.96 2.07
N ARG A 42 1.48 1.54 2.54
CA ARG A 42 1.64 1.90 3.95
C ARG A 42 0.69 3.03 4.36
N GLU A 43 0.45 4.00 3.51
CA GLU A 43 -0.51 5.07 3.77
C GLU A 43 -1.94 4.52 3.88
N ALA A 44 -2.36 3.69 2.93
CA ALA A 44 -3.68 3.05 2.94
C ALA A 44 -3.90 2.19 4.21
N ALA A 45 -2.89 1.41 4.61
CA ALA A 45 -2.90 0.62 5.86
C ALA A 45 -3.00 1.46 7.14
N ASN A 46 -2.52 2.70 7.11
CA ASN A 46 -2.57 3.63 8.24
C ASN A 46 -3.79 4.56 8.21
N SER A 47 -4.67 4.41 7.22
CA SER A 47 -5.86 5.25 7.12
C SER A 47 -6.78 5.03 8.34
N PRO A 48 -7.41 6.11 8.86
CA PRO A 48 -8.32 5.98 10.01
C PRO A 48 -9.51 5.07 9.69
N GLU A 49 -9.95 5.07 8.43
CA GLU A 49 -11.07 4.25 7.98
C GLU A 49 -10.73 2.75 7.93
N TYR A 50 -9.54 2.39 7.42
CA TYR A 50 -9.04 1.01 7.50
C TYR A 50 -8.97 0.51 8.95
N ARG A 51 -8.45 1.36 9.86
CA ARG A 51 -8.35 1.03 11.28
C ARG A 51 -9.73 0.88 11.94
N ARG A 52 -10.69 1.73 11.58
CA ARG A 52 -12.07 1.66 12.08
C ARG A 52 -12.73 0.34 11.67
N LEU A 53 -12.70 0.01 10.38
CA LEU A 53 -13.29 -1.24 9.87
C LEU A 53 -12.62 -2.49 10.48
N GLY A 54 -11.30 -2.43 10.72
CA GLY A 54 -10.57 -3.50 11.41
C GLY A 54 -10.93 -3.66 12.90
N GLN A 55 -11.40 -2.60 13.57
CA GLN A 55 -11.89 -2.64 14.95
C GLN A 55 -13.35 -3.09 15.05
N GLU A 56 -14.15 -2.82 14.01
CA GLU A 56 -15.54 -3.26 13.89
C GLU A 56 -15.65 -4.75 13.55
N ALA A 57 -14.59 -5.36 13.01
CA ALA A 57 -14.47 -6.81 12.85
C ALA A 57 -14.24 -7.46 14.22
N GLY A 58 -15.10 -8.41 14.61
CA GLY A 58 -15.02 -9.00 15.95
C GLY A 58 -16.27 -9.77 16.37
N GLY A 59 -16.24 -11.08 16.20
CA GLY A 59 -17.10 -12.03 16.94
C GLY A 59 -18.35 -12.51 16.21
N ASN A 60 -18.63 -12.01 15.01
CA ASN A 60 -19.71 -12.50 14.15
C ASN A 60 -19.20 -12.65 12.72
N ALA A 61 -19.21 -13.89 12.20
CA ALA A 61 -18.69 -14.21 10.87
C ALA A 61 -19.37 -13.43 9.73
N ALA A 62 -20.67 -13.10 9.86
CA ALA A 62 -21.37 -12.30 8.85
C ALA A 62 -20.88 -10.84 8.86
N ASN A 63 -20.67 -10.26 10.04
CA ASN A 63 -20.10 -8.92 10.18
C ASN A 63 -18.64 -8.90 9.71
N ASP A 64 -17.84 -9.90 10.06
CA ASP A 64 -16.44 -9.99 9.65
C ASP A 64 -16.30 -10.07 8.12
N GLU A 65 -17.19 -10.80 7.45
CA GLU A 65 -17.24 -10.84 5.98
C GLU A 65 -17.70 -9.51 5.39
N GLU A 66 -18.70 -8.84 5.98
CA GLU A 66 -19.14 -7.51 5.55
C GLU A 66 -17.99 -6.49 5.64
N GLN A 67 -17.27 -6.46 6.76
CA GLN A 67 -16.12 -5.58 6.96
C GLN A 67 -14.99 -5.91 5.98
N ARG A 68 -14.76 -7.19 5.71
CA ARG A 68 -13.81 -7.63 4.69
C ARG A 68 -14.18 -7.11 3.29
N GLN A 69 -15.45 -7.19 2.89
CA GLN A 69 -15.92 -6.69 1.59
C GLN A 69 -15.75 -5.17 1.47
N ARG A 70 -16.05 -4.43 2.55
CA ARG A 70 -15.80 -2.98 2.61
C ARG A 70 -14.32 -2.65 2.42
N LEU A 71 -13.44 -3.40 3.09
CA LEU A 71 -11.98 -3.23 2.97
C LEU A 71 -11.44 -3.58 1.57
N LEU A 72 -12.01 -4.58 0.90
CA LEU A 72 -11.65 -4.96 -0.48
C LEU A 72 -11.93 -3.85 -1.52
N VAL A 73 -12.86 -2.95 -1.22
CA VAL A 73 -13.18 -1.78 -2.06
C VAL A 73 -12.41 -0.54 -1.62
N LEU A 74 -12.28 -0.32 -0.31
CA LEU A 74 -11.63 0.86 0.25
C LEU A 74 -10.12 0.90 -0.05
N LEU A 75 -9.42 -0.21 0.14
CA LEU A 75 -7.95 -0.25 0.01
C LEU A 75 -7.44 0.14 -1.39
N PRO A 76 -8.02 -0.37 -2.50
CA PRO A 76 -7.67 0.09 -3.85
C PRO A 76 -7.88 1.59 -4.05
N GLN A 77 -8.98 2.15 -3.54
CA GLN A 77 -9.28 3.58 -3.68
C GLN A 77 -8.25 4.45 -2.95
N LEU A 78 -7.91 4.10 -1.71
CA LEU A 78 -6.89 4.81 -0.94
C LEU A 78 -5.50 4.73 -1.60
N TYR A 79 -5.17 3.56 -2.14
CA TYR A 79 -3.93 3.34 -2.88
C TYR A 79 -3.87 4.21 -4.15
N GLU A 80 -4.92 4.20 -4.98
CA GLU A 80 -4.99 5.00 -6.21
C GLU A 80 -4.90 6.50 -5.93
N GLN A 81 -5.62 6.98 -4.92
CA GLN A 81 -5.57 8.39 -4.53
C GLN A 81 -4.16 8.81 -4.10
N CYS A 82 -3.45 7.97 -3.34
CA CYS A 82 -2.07 8.23 -2.96
C CYS A 82 -1.13 8.23 -4.18
N MET A 83 -1.29 7.27 -5.10
CA MET A 83 -0.48 7.20 -6.32
C MET A 83 -0.65 8.47 -7.16
N ILE A 84 -1.90 8.90 -7.39
CA ILE A 84 -2.22 10.14 -8.12
C ILE A 84 -1.59 11.36 -7.45
N ARG A 85 -1.72 11.51 -6.12
CA ARG A 85 -1.10 12.62 -5.37
C ARG A 85 0.43 12.60 -5.45
N SER A 86 1.03 11.41 -5.50
CA SER A 86 2.48 11.22 -5.61
C SER A 86 3.00 11.48 -7.03
N GLY A 87 2.13 11.79 -8.00
CA GLY A 87 2.49 11.87 -9.41
C GLY A 87 2.86 10.52 -10.04
N ALA A 88 2.64 9.43 -9.30
CA ALA A 88 2.87 8.08 -9.76
C ALA A 88 1.62 7.57 -10.48
N ARG A 89 1.83 6.86 -11.58
CA ARG A 89 0.75 6.32 -12.38
C ARG A 89 0.28 4.99 -11.76
N PRO A 90 -0.99 4.84 -11.36
CA PRO A 90 -1.51 3.54 -10.95
C PRO A 90 -1.28 2.53 -12.09
N PRO A 91 -0.75 1.33 -11.81
CA PRO A 91 -0.57 0.32 -12.84
C PRO A 91 -1.92 0.00 -13.50
N GLY A 92 -1.95 0.01 -14.85
CA GLY A 92 -3.17 -0.15 -15.65
C GLY A 92 -3.92 1.13 -16.00
N SER A 93 -3.53 2.30 -15.48
CA SER A 93 -4.18 3.56 -15.84
C SER A 93 -3.69 4.11 -17.20
N VAL A 94 -4.61 4.51 -18.07
CA VAL A 94 -4.30 5.18 -19.35
C VAL A 94 -3.92 6.64 -19.14
N ALA A 95 -2.92 7.14 -19.89
CA ALA A 95 -2.50 8.55 -19.86
C ALA A 95 -3.71 9.48 -19.89
N PRO A 96 -3.88 10.39 -18.90
CA PRO A 96 -4.85 11.46 -19.11
C PRO A 96 -4.42 12.19 -20.39
N PRO A 97 -5.34 12.48 -21.31
CA PRO A 97 -5.00 13.19 -22.54
C PRO A 97 -4.33 14.51 -22.16
N ASP A 98 -3.20 14.82 -22.80
CA ASP A 98 -2.53 16.09 -22.62
C ASP A 98 -3.56 17.19 -22.84
N ARG A 99 -3.84 17.99 -21.79
CA ARG A 99 -4.66 19.18 -21.94
C ARG A 99 -3.85 20.17 -22.76
N VAL A 100 -4.06 20.17 -24.07
CA VAL A 100 -3.62 21.24 -24.96
C VAL A 100 -4.49 22.45 -24.63
N THR A 101 -3.97 23.37 -23.80
CA THR A 101 -4.54 24.71 -23.67
C THR A 101 -4.19 25.49 -24.93
N PHE A 102 -5.20 25.81 -25.73
CA PHE A 102 -5.09 26.77 -26.84
C PHE A 102 -5.07 28.21 -26.32
#